data_AF-A0A377M2D4-F1
#
_entry.id   AF-A0A377M2D4-F1
#
_cell.length_a   1.000
_cell.length_b   1.000
_cell.length_c   1.000
_cell.angle_alpha   90.00
_cell.angle_beta   90.00
_cell.angle_gamma   90.00
#
_symmetry.space_group_name_H-M   'P 1'
#
loop_
_entity.id
_entity.type
_entity.pdbx_description
1 polymer ?
#
loop_
_entity_poly.entity_id
_entity_poly.type
_entity_poly.pdbx_seq_one_letter_code
_entity_poly.pdbx_strand_id
1 'polypeptide(L)'
;MSRKEVLYTPYSGAVLLENPLLNKGLAFIKEERDNFNLHGLLPHNVETIEEQTERAWVQFCHFKSDISRHVYLRNIQDTNETLFYNLLRSHLKETLPIIYTPR
;
A
#
# COMPACT_ATOMS: atom_id res chain seq x y z
N MET A 1 4.02 27.92 -4.92
CA MET A 1 4.56 26.59 -5.25
C MET A 1 4.95 25.92 -3.95
N SER A 2 4.19 24.91 -3.50
CA SER A 2 4.52 24.16 -2.29
C SER A 2 5.85 23.43 -2.51
N ARG A 3 6.84 23.60 -1.63
CA ARG A 3 8.04 22.77 -1.66
C ARG A 3 7.59 21.34 -1.40
N LYS A 4 7.89 20.42 -2.33
CA LYS A 4 7.77 18.98 -2.03
C LYS A 4 8.75 18.69 -0.91
N GLU A 5 8.26 18.51 0.30
CA GLU A 5 9.04 17.95 1.39
C GLU A 5 9.45 16.54 0.96
N VAL A 6 10.76 16.34 0.83
CA VAL A 6 11.33 15.05 0.45
C VAL A 6 11.78 14.33 1.72
N LEU A 7 11.50 13.04 1.78
CA LEU A 7 11.94 12.17 2.86
C LEU A 7 13.23 11.46 2.43
N TYR A 8 14.31 11.66 3.19
CA TYR A 8 15.56 10.93 3.00
C TYR A 8 15.58 9.66 3.85
N THR A 9 16.05 8.55 3.29
CA THR A 9 16.16 7.27 4.00
C THR A 9 17.43 6.53 3.57
N PRO A 10 18.13 5.85 4.48
CA PRO A 10 19.25 4.96 4.12
C PRO A 10 18.79 3.58 3.66
N TYR A 11 17.51 3.24 3.80
CA TYR A 11 17.00 1.90 3.47
C TYR A 11 16.94 1.69 1.96
N SER A 12 17.29 0.47 1.52
CA SER A 12 17.25 0.03 0.12
C SER A 12 16.98 -1.49 0.06
N GLY A 13 16.69 -2.00 -1.13
CA GLY A 13 16.45 -3.43 -1.36
C GLY A 13 15.30 -3.96 -0.51
N ALA A 14 15.46 -5.20 -0.01
CA ALA A 14 14.45 -5.87 0.82
C ALA A 14 14.09 -5.07 2.09
N VAL A 15 15.06 -4.44 2.75
CA VAL A 15 14.84 -3.68 3.99
C VAL A 15 13.90 -2.49 3.76
N LEU A 16 13.96 -1.85 2.58
CA LEU A 16 13.02 -0.80 2.22
C LEU A 16 11.60 -1.36 2.02
N LEU A 17 11.49 -2.53 1.38
CA LEU A 17 10.20 -3.19 1.11
C LEU A 17 9.54 -3.75 2.37
N GLU A 18 10.33 -4.10 3.39
CA GLU A 18 9.84 -4.57 4.70
C GLU A 18 9.35 -3.43 5.60
N ASN A 19 9.62 -2.16 5.23
CA ASN A 19 9.18 -1.00 6.00
C ASN A 19 7.83 -0.47 5.45
N PRO A 20 6.69 -0.64 6.15
CA PRO A 20 5.37 -0.32 5.61
C PRO A 20 5.14 1.18 5.35
N LEU A 21 5.86 2.04 6.07
CA LEU A 21 5.79 3.50 5.91
C LEU A 21 6.47 3.98 4.63
N LEU A 22 7.44 3.20 4.12
CA LEU A 22 8.26 3.59 2.97
C LEU A 22 7.96 2.76 1.72
N ASN A 23 7.47 1.53 1.90
CA ASN A 23 7.17 0.63 0.82
C ASN A 23 5.98 1.15 -0.02
N LYS A 24 6.24 1.37 -1.32
CA LYS A 24 5.23 1.77 -2.31
C LYS A 24 4.74 0.59 -3.16
N GLY A 25 5.26 -0.61 -2.94
CA GLY A 25 5.02 -1.78 -3.78
C GLY A 25 5.32 -1.46 -5.25
N LEU A 26 4.35 -1.72 -6.13
CA LEU A 26 4.51 -1.46 -7.57
C LEU A 26 4.54 0.03 -7.94
N ALA A 27 4.23 0.93 -7.01
CA ALA A 27 4.22 2.38 -7.24
C ALA A 27 5.61 3.04 -7.12
N PHE A 28 6.66 2.26 -6.83
CA PHE A 28 8.02 2.71 -7.08
C PHE A 28 8.23 2.92 -8.58
N ILE A 29 8.51 4.15 -8.99
CA ILE A 29 8.82 4.47 -10.39
C ILE A 29 10.21 3.94 -10.76
N LYS A 30 10.50 3.85 -12.06
CA LYS A 30 11.75 3.27 -12.56
C LYS A 30 13.01 3.85 -11.91
N GLU A 31 13.07 5.18 -11.81
CA GLU A 31 14.20 5.89 -11.17
C GLU A 31 14.34 5.54 -9.68
N GLU A 32 13.24 5.40 -8.94
CA GLU A 32 13.28 4.97 -7.54
C GLU A 32 13.78 3.52 -7.43
N ARG A 33 13.38 2.64 -8.36
CA ARG A 33 13.84 1.25 -8.38
C ARG A 33 15.33 1.14 -8.69
N ASP A 34 15.85 2.00 -9.58
CA ASP A 34 17.28 2.14 -9.83
C ASP A 34 18.01 2.59 -8.55
N ASN A 35 17.54 3.68 -7.94
CA ASN A 35 18.19 4.30 -6.79
C ASN A 35 18.14 3.46 -5.50
N PHE A 36 17.07 2.69 -5.31
CA PHE A 36 16.87 1.85 -4.11
C PHE A 36 17.21 0.38 -4.34
N ASN A 37 17.84 0.00 -5.46
CA ASN A 37 18.23 -1.39 -5.75
C ASN A 37 17.05 -2.38 -5.69
N LEU A 38 15.93 -2.04 -6.33
CA LEU A 38 14.69 -2.84 -6.28
C LEU A 38 14.47 -3.75 -7.50
N HIS A 39 15.37 -3.70 -8.48
CA HIS A 39 15.30 -4.57 -9.67
C HIS A 39 15.42 -6.04 -9.28
N GLY A 40 14.51 -6.86 -9.81
CA GLY A 40 14.40 -8.28 -9.48
C GLY A 40 13.63 -8.59 -8.19
N LEU A 41 13.39 -7.60 -7.32
CA LEU A 41 12.57 -7.75 -6.12
C LEU A 41 11.08 -7.43 -6.37
N LEU A 42 10.79 -6.63 -7.39
CA LEU A 42 9.44 -6.26 -7.79
C LEU A 42 9.15 -6.71 -9.23
N PRO A 43 7.91 -7.12 -9.55
CA PRO A 43 7.45 -7.28 -10.92
C PRO A 43 7.74 -6.05 -11.78
N HIS A 44 7.95 -6.23 -13.09
CA HIS A 44 8.36 -5.14 -14.00
C HIS A 44 7.35 -3.98 -14.08
N ASN A 45 6.05 -4.26 -13.92
CA ASN A 45 5.02 -3.25 -14.07
C ASN A 45 5.09 -2.21 -12.94
N VAL A 46 4.83 -0.96 -13.30
CA VAL A 46 4.67 0.16 -12.37
C VAL A 46 3.18 0.49 -12.33
N GLU A 47 2.62 0.63 -11.13
CA GLU A 47 1.21 0.99 -10.92
C GLU A 47 1.12 2.38 -10.26
N THR A 48 0.07 3.13 -10.54
CA THR A 48 -0.28 4.31 -9.73
C THR A 48 -0.91 3.87 -8.39
N ILE A 49 -0.99 4.81 -7.44
CA ILE A 49 -1.68 4.52 -6.17
C ILE A 49 -3.17 4.22 -6.39
N GLU A 50 -3.80 4.84 -7.40
CA GLU A 50 -5.19 4.58 -7.77
C GLU A 50 -5.39 3.18 -8.34
N GLU A 51 -4.48 2.71 -9.21
CA GLU A 51 -4.51 1.35 -9.76
C GLU A 51 -4.33 0.29 -8.66
N GLN A 52 -3.40 0.54 -7.73
CA GLN A 52 -3.21 -0.31 -6.55
C GLN A 52 -4.47 -0.35 -5.68
N THR A 53 -5.09 0.81 -5.44
CA THR A 53 -6.31 0.93 -4.64
C THR A 53 -7.47 0.18 -5.28
N GLU A 54 -7.69 0.31 -6.59
CA GLU A 54 -8.75 -0.42 -7.29
C GLU A 54 -8.53 -1.94 -7.21
N ARG A 55 -7.30 -2.40 -7.46
CA ARG A 55 -6.94 -3.82 -7.34
C ARG A 55 -7.18 -4.34 -5.92
N ALA A 56 -6.79 -3.56 -4.91
CA ALA A 56 -7.01 -3.92 -3.51
C ALA A 56 -8.50 -3.93 -3.15
N TRP A 57 -9.28 -2.98 -3.68
CA TRP A 57 -10.72 -2.91 -3.48
C TRP A 57 -11.46 -4.11 -4.08
N VAL A 58 -11.11 -4.49 -5.30
CA VAL A 58 -11.63 -5.70 -5.94
C VAL A 58 -11.36 -6.92 -5.06
N GLN A 59 -10.12 -7.09 -4.58
CA GLN A 59 -9.76 -8.21 -3.71
C GLN A 59 -10.53 -8.18 -2.37
N PHE A 60 -10.71 -7.01 -1.76
CA PHE A 60 -11.51 -6.84 -0.54
C PHE A 60 -12.96 -7.30 -0.75
N CYS A 61 -13.57 -6.91 -1.87
CA CYS A 61 -14.95 -7.29 -2.21
C CYS A 61 -15.13 -8.80 -2.42
N HIS A 62 -14.09 -9.52 -2.83
CA HIS A 62 -14.14 -10.98 -3.01
C HIS A 62 -14.23 -11.75 -1.69
N PHE A 63 -13.76 -11.17 -0.58
CA PHE A 63 -13.89 -11.81 0.73
C PHE A 63 -15.34 -11.75 1.22
N LYS A 64 -15.85 -12.91 1.65
CA LYS A 64 -17.25 -13.05 2.11
C LYS A 64 -17.44 -12.80 3.60
N SER A 65 -16.41 -13.01 4.40
CA SER A 65 -16.47 -12.85 5.85
C SER A 65 -15.75 -11.58 6.31
N ASP A 66 -16.27 -10.94 7.34
CA ASP A 66 -15.68 -9.71 7.88
C ASP A 66 -14.31 -9.97 8.52
N ILE A 67 -14.09 -11.15 9.10
CA ILE A 67 -12.77 -11.54 9.61
C ILE A 67 -11.74 -11.65 8.48
N SER A 68 -12.11 -12.22 7.32
CA SER A 68 -11.20 -12.29 6.17
C SER A 68 -10.88 -10.90 5.62
N ARG A 69 -11.89 -10.03 5.55
CA ARG A 69 -11.71 -8.61 5.16
C ARG A 69 -10.79 -7.88 6.14
N HIS A 70 -10.97 -8.10 7.44
CA HIS A 70 -10.13 -7.52 8.48
C HIS A 70 -8.67 -7.97 8.33
N VAL A 71 -8.43 -9.29 8.20
CA VAL A 71 -7.08 -9.83 7.99
C VAL A 71 -6.45 -9.26 6.71
N TYR A 72 -7.22 -9.12 5.65
CA TYR A 72 -6.74 -8.52 4.40
C TYR A 72 -6.33 -7.05 4.57
N LEU A 73 -7.18 -6.24 5.20
CA LEU A 73 -6.86 -4.83 5.48
C LEU A 73 -5.64 -4.69 6.41
N ARG A 74 -5.52 -5.55 7.42
CA ARG A 74 -4.35 -5.61 8.32
C ARG A 74 -3.07 -5.93 7.55
N ASN A 75 -3.13 -6.88 6.62
CA ASN A 75 -1.98 -7.22 5.79
C ASN A 75 -1.53 -6.05 4.88
N ILE A 76 -2.47 -5.29 4.32
CA ILE A 76 -2.11 -4.07 3.57
C ILE A 76 -1.42 -3.07 4.51
N GLN A 77 -1.97 -2.85 5.70
CA GLN A 77 -1.36 -1.93 6.67
C GLN A 77 0.07 -2.35 7.05
N ASP A 78 0.30 -3.65 7.25
CA ASP A 78 1.61 -4.21 7.62
C ASP A 78 2.62 -4.27 6.46
N THR A 79 2.23 -3.91 5.24
CA THR A 79 3.10 -3.97 4.06
C THR A 79 3.23 -2.65 3.32
N ASN A 80 2.17 -1.85 3.25
CA ASN A 80 2.13 -0.55 2.59
C ASN A 80 1.04 0.32 3.25
N GLU A 81 1.47 1.12 4.22
CA GLU A 81 0.57 1.95 5.03
C GLU A 81 -0.05 3.09 4.21
N THR A 82 0.65 3.58 3.18
CA THR A 82 0.11 4.59 2.26
C THR A 82 -1.08 4.04 1.47
N LEU A 83 -0.96 2.82 0.94
CA LEU A 83 -2.05 2.13 0.23
C LEU A 83 -3.21 1.83 1.18
N PHE A 84 -2.94 1.39 2.40
CA PHE A 84 -3.98 1.15 3.41
C PHE A 84 -4.85 2.40 3.62
N TYR A 85 -4.23 3.55 3.93
CA TYR A 85 -4.99 4.77 4.15
C TYR A 85 -5.64 5.32 2.88
N ASN A 86 -5.02 5.12 1.70
CA ASN A 86 -5.65 5.50 0.43
C ASN A 86 -6.93 4.69 0.17
N LEU A 87 -6.88 3.37 0.37
CA LEU A 87 -8.03 2.47 0.24
C LEU A 87 -9.15 2.83 1.23
N LEU A 88 -8.81 3.04 2.51
CA LEU A 88 -9.79 3.44 3.52
C LEU A 88 -10.45 4.78 3.17
N ARG A 89 -9.68 5.75 2.69
CA ARG A 89 -10.23 7.05 2.29
C ARG A 89 -11.20 6.93 1.11
N SER A 90 -10.90 6.05 0.15
CA SER A 90 -11.72 5.83 -1.04
C SER A 90 -13.01 5.05 -0.75
N HIS A 91 -12.98 4.12 0.23
CA HIS A 91 -14.09 3.22 0.56
C HIS A 91 -14.42 3.21 2.06
N LEU A 92 -14.47 4.41 2.66
CA LEU A 92 -14.54 4.55 4.12
C LEU A 92 -15.80 3.90 4.71
N LYS A 93 -16.95 4.03 4.04
CA LYS A 93 -18.23 3.54 4.59
C LYS A 93 -18.23 2.01 4.75
N GLU A 94 -17.64 1.32 3.79
CA GLU A 94 -17.58 -0.14 3.72
C GLU A 94 -16.45 -0.71 4.59
N THR A 95 -15.34 0.02 4.71
CA THR A 95 -14.15 -0.43 5.45
C THR A 95 -14.21 -0.10 6.93
N LEU A 96 -14.88 0.99 7.34
CA LEU A 96 -14.99 1.42 8.74
C LEU A 96 -15.50 0.33 9.69
N PRO A 97 -16.62 -0.39 9.43
CA PRO A 97 -17.08 -1.44 10.33
C PRO A 97 -16.15 -2.66 10.40
N ILE A 98 -15.21 -2.79 9.45
CA ILE A 98 -14.25 -3.90 9.40
C ILE A 98 -12.99 -3.58 10.21
N ILE A 99 -12.52 -2.32 10.16
CA ILE A 99 -11.32 -1.87 10.90
C ILE A 99 -11.63 -1.40 12.31
N TYR A 100 -12.89 -1.08 12.58
CA TYR A 100 -13.35 -0.60 13.86
C TYR A 100 -14.60 -1.38 14.27
N THR A 101 -14.52 -2.08 15.41
CA THR A 101 -15.68 -2.72 16.02
C THR A 101 -16.77 -1.67 16.29
N PRO A 102 -17.99 -1.82 15.75
CA PRO A 102 -19.10 -1.02 16.25
C PRO A 102 -19.30 -1.34 17.73
N ARG A 103 -19.47 -0.31 18.57
CA ARG A 103 -20.10 -0.48 19.88
C ARG A 103 -21.58 -0.73 19.71
#